data_AF-A0A7C3YM33-F1
#
_entry.id   AF-A0A7C3YM33-F1
#
_cell.length_a   1.000
_cell.length_b   1.000
_cell.length_c   1.000
_cell.angle_alpha   90.00
_cell.angle_beta   90.00
_cell.angle_gamma   90.00
#
_symmetry.space_group_name_H-M   'P 1'
#
loop_
_entity.id
_entity.type
_entity.pdbx_description
1 polymer ?
#
loop_
_entity_poly.entity_id
_entity_poly.type
_entity_poly.pdbx_seq_one_letter_code
_entity_poly.pdbx_strand_id
1 'polypeptide(L)'
;MKGGFAEAVAAALAAAGAPFGPPPPAPPPPCWGALYLAVGGTDEADALGLELVHEGYLLHYREPRWLAGAAPDLETRLLAGDVFYARGLHGIAARGDVVPVAVLARLMEVCSALRTLAAPFALDDALWAYTAAALAARRRGAGGDLLAAYDGVAARAAREPGAATAWAADAVAGLARAAASLDLDDSEPLAAELGRAAAAARPSSAADEGGRPWT
;
A
#
# COMPACT_ATOMS: atom_id res chain seq x y z
N MET A 1 -5.25 10.99 21.39
CA MET A 1 -4.61 11.08 20.06
C MET A 1 -5.24 10.18 19.01
N LYS A 2 -5.51 8.87 19.26
CA LYS A 2 -6.08 7.96 18.23
C LYS A 2 -7.42 8.40 17.59
N GLY A 3 -8.30 9.09 18.32
CA GLY A 3 -9.58 9.58 17.77
C GLY A 3 -9.43 10.71 16.74
N GLY A 4 -8.56 11.69 17.01
CA GLY A 4 -8.41 12.87 16.14
C GLY A 4 -7.81 12.55 14.77
N PHE A 5 -6.85 11.61 14.70
CA PHE A 5 -6.28 11.21 13.40
C PHE A 5 -7.30 10.48 12.52
N ALA A 6 -8.10 9.58 13.09
CA ALA A 6 -9.14 8.87 12.33
C ALA A 6 -10.19 9.85 11.76
N GLU A 7 -10.57 10.87 12.54
CA GLU A 7 -11.45 11.95 12.08
C GLU A 7 -10.81 12.77 10.95
N ALA A 8 -9.51 13.09 11.06
CA ALA A 8 -8.78 13.80 10.02
C ALA A 8 -8.70 13.00 8.70
N VAL A 9 -8.47 11.69 8.79
CA VAL A 9 -8.49 10.78 7.63
C VAL A 9 -9.89 10.76 7.00
N ALA A 10 -10.94 10.60 7.80
CA ALA A 10 -12.32 10.63 7.32
C ALA A 10 -12.65 11.95 6.61
N ALA A 11 -12.24 13.09 7.19
CA ALA A 11 -12.45 14.40 6.59
C ALA A 11 -11.69 14.57 5.26
N ALA A 12 -10.44 14.09 5.18
CA ALA A 12 -9.65 14.13 3.96
C ALA A 12 -10.24 13.26 2.84
N LEU A 13 -10.66 12.03 3.18
CA LEU A 13 -11.34 11.14 2.24
C LEU A 13 -12.67 11.74 1.76
N ALA A 14 -13.46 12.33 2.67
CA ALA A 14 -14.70 13.02 2.33
C ALA A 14 -14.48 14.18 1.36
N ALA A 15 -13.50 15.04 1.64
CA ALA A 15 -13.21 16.18 0.79
C ALA A 15 -12.74 15.74 -0.61
N ALA A 16 -12.00 14.64 -0.73
CA ALA A 16 -11.54 14.08 -2.00
C ALA A 16 -12.66 13.36 -2.77
N GLY A 17 -13.50 12.61 -2.06
CA GLY A 17 -14.57 11.80 -2.64
C GLY A 17 -15.84 12.57 -2.99
N ALA A 18 -16.07 13.75 -2.41
CA ALA A 18 -17.32 14.51 -2.58
C ALA A 18 -17.79 14.70 -4.04
N PRO A 19 -16.92 14.92 -5.04
CA PRO A 19 -17.34 15.03 -6.44
C PRO A 19 -17.81 13.72 -7.08
N PHE A 20 -17.52 12.56 -6.47
CA PHE A 20 -17.62 11.25 -7.11
C PHE A 20 -18.72 10.36 -6.53
N GLY A 21 -19.32 10.73 -5.39
CA GLY A 21 -20.42 9.97 -4.83
C GLY A 21 -20.62 10.21 -3.34
N PRO A 22 -21.70 9.64 -2.78
CA PRO A 22 -21.96 9.70 -1.34
C PRO A 22 -20.89 8.95 -0.55
N PRO A 23 -20.59 9.40 0.68
CA PRO A 23 -19.69 8.70 1.58
C PRO A 23 -20.30 7.37 2.07
N PRO A 24 -19.48 6.47 2.62
CA PRO A 24 -20.00 5.25 3.23
C PRO A 24 -20.76 5.57 4.54
N PRO A 25 -21.62 4.66 5.04
CA PRO A 25 -22.39 4.88 6.27
C PRO A 25 -21.52 5.13 7.51
N ALA A 26 -20.31 4.56 7.52
CA ALA A 26 -19.31 4.79 8.55
C ALA A 26 -17.94 5.02 7.86
N PRO A 27 -17.13 5.97 8.36
CA PRO A 27 -15.82 6.21 7.78
C PRO A 27 -14.92 4.98 7.98
N PRO A 28 -14.11 4.61 6.97
CA PRO A 28 -13.19 3.51 7.11
C PRO A 28 -12.10 3.85 8.13
N PRO A 29 -11.61 2.86 8.90
CA PRO A 29 -10.48 3.09 9.78
C PRO A 29 -9.22 3.40 8.94
N PRO A 30 -8.30 4.23 9.45
CA PRO A 30 -6.99 4.39 8.84
C PRO A 30 -6.25 3.05 8.79
N CYS A 31 -5.45 2.81 7.74
CA CYS A 31 -4.55 1.67 7.64
C CYS A 31 -3.08 2.11 7.58
N TRP A 32 -2.56 2.51 6.42
CA TRP A 32 -1.11 2.74 6.23
C TRP A 32 -0.62 4.01 6.91
N GLY A 33 -1.48 5.03 7.04
CA GLY A 33 -1.18 6.22 7.84
C GLY A 33 -1.10 5.87 9.33
N ALA A 34 -1.96 4.96 9.82
CA ALA A 34 -1.86 4.46 11.19
C ALA A 34 -0.60 3.62 11.40
N LEU A 35 -0.22 2.78 10.43
CA LEU A 35 1.05 2.04 10.49
C LEU A 35 2.25 3.01 10.51
N TYR A 36 2.27 4.01 9.63
CA TYR A 36 3.31 5.05 9.60
C TYR A 36 3.49 5.70 10.98
N LEU A 37 2.40 6.12 11.63
CA LEU A 37 2.46 6.69 12.98
C LEU A 37 2.92 5.67 14.03
N ALA A 38 2.47 4.42 13.91
CA ALA A 38 2.82 3.37 14.86
C ALA A 38 4.32 3.00 14.85
N VAL A 39 4.99 3.13 13.69
CA VAL A 39 6.41 2.80 13.55
C VAL A 39 7.36 3.99 13.78
N GLY A 40 6.84 5.12 14.28
CA GLY A 40 7.63 6.31 14.62
C GLY A 40 7.55 7.45 13.60
N GLY A 41 6.60 7.42 12.68
CA GLY A 41 6.31 8.54 11.79
C GLY A 41 5.89 9.77 12.58
N THR A 42 6.55 10.90 12.32
CA THR A 42 6.37 12.14 13.10
C THR A 42 5.43 13.14 12.45
N ASP A 43 4.95 12.84 11.25
CA ASP A 43 4.23 13.79 10.41
C ASP A 43 2.83 13.34 10.03
N GLU A 44 1.82 13.96 10.65
CA GLU A 44 0.42 13.64 10.34
C GLU A 44 0.03 13.90 8.88
N ALA A 45 0.69 14.84 8.18
CA ALA A 45 0.36 15.07 6.77
C ALA A 45 0.89 13.96 5.86
N ASP A 46 2.02 13.34 6.20
CA ASP A 46 2.49 12.15 5.50
C ASP A 46 1.54 10.98 5.74
N ALA A 47 1.09 10.81 6.99
CA ALA A 47 0.12 9.79 7.35
C ALA A 47 -1.22 9.98 6.59
N LEU A 48 -1.73 11.21 6.50
CA LEU A 48 -2.92 11.55 5.72
C LEU A 48 -2.70 11.34 4.22
N GLY A 49 -1.54 11.75 3.72
CA GLY A 49 -1.17 11.57 2.31
C GLY A 49 -1.15 10.09 1.92
N LEU A 50 -0.57 9.22 2.77
CA LEU A 50 -0.58 7.77 2.57
C LEU A 50 -2.00 7.20 2.44
N GLU A 51 -2.94 7.64 3.29
CA GLU A 51 -4.33 7.18 3.21
C GLU A 51 -5.01 7.59 1.90
N LEU A 52 -4.78 8.83 1.45
CA LEU A 52 -5.32 9.33 0.18
C LEU A 52 -4.72 8.60 -1.02
N VAL A 53 -3.40 8.43 -1.06
CA VAL A 53 -2.73 7.67 -2.13
C VAL A 53 -3.23 6.22 -2.13
N HIS A 54 -3.41 5.60 -0.96
CA HIS A 54 -3.93 4.25 -0.88
C HIS A 54 -5.35 4.14 -1.40
N GLU A 55 -6.23 5.09 -1.05
CA GLU A 55 -7.58 5.12 -1.60
C GLU A 55 -7.57 5.25 -3.13
N GLY A 56 -6.65 6.06 -3.68
CA GLY A 56 -6.42 6.13 -5.13
C GLY A 56 -6.01 4.79 -5.75
N TYR A 57 -5.05 4.09 -5.12
CA TYR A 57 -4.65 2.75 -5.52
C TYR A 57 -5.81 1.74 -5.49
N LEU A 58 -6.66 1.79 -4.46
CA LEU A 58 -7.83 0.91 -4.37
C LEU A 58 -8.81 1.21 -5.50
N LEU A 59 -9.08 2.48 -5.81
CA LEU A 59 -9.92 2.89 -6.94
C LEU A 59 -9.38 2.42 -8.29
N HIS A 60 -8.07 2.25 -8.43
CA HIS A 60 -7.49 1.68 -9.66
C HIS A 60 -7.57 0.16 -9.69
N TYR A 61 -7.29 -0.52 -8.58
CA TYR A 61 -6.94 -1.95 -8.63
C TYR A 61 -7.74 -2.88 -7.71
N ARG A 62 -8.51 -2.36 -6.75
CA ARG A 62 -9.24 -3.15 -5.75
C ARG A 62 -10.62 -2.53 -5.47
N GLU A 63 -11.22 -2.94 -4.36
CA GLU A 63 -12.43 -2.32 -3.84
C GLU A 63 -12.04 -1.07 -3.03
N PRO A 64 -12.52 0.14 -3.39
CA PRO A 64 -12.28 1.35 -2.60
C PRO A 64 -12.97 1.25 -1.23
N ARG A 65 -12.46 1.96 -0.23
CA ARG A 65 -13.06 2.00 1.12
C ARG A 65 -14.11 3.09 1.24
N TRP A 66 -13.88 4.23 0.59
CA TRP A 66 -14.74 5.40 0.66
C TRP A 66 -15.90 5.33 -0.35
N LEU A 67 -15.64 4.88 -1.57
CA LEU A 67 -16.64 4.83 -2.64
C LEU A 67 -17.26 3.44 -2.87
N ALA A 68 -17.04 2.49 -1.96
CA ALA A 68 -17.48 1.09 -2.08
C ALA A 68 -18.97 0.92 -2.43
N GLY A 69 -19.82 1.79 -1.87
CA GLY A 69 -21.27 1.75 -2.07
C GLY A 69 -21.79 2.62 -3.21
N ALA A 70 -20.94 3.46 -3.81
CA ALA A 70 -21.37 4.47 -4.78
C ALA A 70 -21.41 3.93 -6.23
N ALA A 71 -20.87 2.74 -6.48
CA ALA A 71 -20.77 2.09 -7.80
C ALA A 71 -20.62 3.07 -8.98
N PRO A 72 -19.65 4.02 -8.94
CA PRO A 72 -19.39 4.87 -10.09
C PRO A 72 -19.01 3.97 -11.28
N ASP A 73 -19.34 4.39 -12.49
CA ASP A 73 -18.81 3.74 -13.68
C ASP A 73 -17.26 3.72 -13.65
N LEU A 74 -16.67 2.83 -14.45
CA LEU A 74 -15.23 2.60 -14.43
C LEU A 74 -14.44 3.89 -14.69
N GLU A 75 -14.89 4.74 -15.61
CA GLU A 75 -14.20 5.99 -15.98
C GLU A 75 -14.17 6.96 -14.79
N THR A 76 -15.33 7.15 -14.14
CA THR A 76 -15.48 7.97 -12.95
C THR A 76 -14.64 7.41 -11.78
N ARG A 77 -14.60 6.08 -11.63
CA ARG A 77 -13.79 5.41 -10.61
C ARG A 77 -12.29 5.67 -10.82
N LEU A 78 -11.81 5.57 -12.06
CA LEU A 78 -10.40 5.82 -12.40
C LEU A 78 -10.03 7.30 -12.17
N LEU A 79 -10.88 8.23 -12.60
CA LEU A 79 -10.67 9.66 -12.39
C LEU A 79 -10.69 10.03 -10.90
N ALA A 80 -11.57 9.41 -10.11
CA ALA A 80 -11.53 9.54 -8.66
C ALA A 80 -10.17 9.08 -8.14
N GLY A 81 -9.69 7.92 -8.59
CA GLY A 81 -8.38 7.40 -8.22
C GLY A 81 -7.25 8.41 -8.44
N ASP A 82 -7.24 9.09 -9.59
CA ASP A 82 -6.25 10.11 -9.93
C ASP A 82 -6.35 11.34 -9.01
N VAL A 83 -7.57 11.77 -8.65
CA VAL A 83 -7.78 12.88 -7.70
C VAL A 83 -7.28 12.53 -6.30
N PHE A 84 -7.60 11.33 -5.79
CA PHE A 84 -7.12 10.86 -4.50
C PHE A 84 -5.59 10.79 -4.46
N TYR A 85 -4.99 10.20 -5.50
CA TYR A 85 -3.53 10.11 -5.66
C TYR A 85 -2.86 11.49 -5.68
N ALA A 86 -3.35 12.41 -6.52
CA ALA A 86 -2.79 13.75 -6.66
C ALA A 86 -2.88 14.56 -5.34
N ARG A 87 -4.01 14.47 -4.63
CA ARG A 87 -4.16 15.15 -3.33
C ARG A 87 -3.24 14.59 -2.26
N GLY A 88 -3.09 13.26 -2.20
CA GLY A 88 -2.16 12.62 -1.28
C GLY A 88 -0.71 13.02 -1.54
N LEU A 89 -0.27 13.00 -2.81
CA LEU A 89 1.06 13.47 -3.19
C LEU A 89 1.26 14.95 -2.89
N HIS A 90 0.26 15.81 -3.15
CA HIS A 90 0.36 17.23 -2.87
C HIS A 90 0.62 17.49 -1.38
N GLY A 91 -0.11 16.81 -0.49
CA GLY A 91 0.07 16.93 0.96
C GLY A 91 1.49 16.55 1.41
N ILE A 92 2.05 15.49 0.82
CA ILE A 92 3.41 15.02 1.13
C ILE A 92 4.48 15.94 0.55
N ALA A 93 4.30 16.39 -0.69
CA ALA A 93 5.25 17.25 -1.39
C ALA A 93 5.33 18.66 -0.79
N ALA A 94 4.26 19.14 -0.16
CA ALA A 94 4.21 20.46 0.51
C ALA A 94 5.30 20.64 1.59
N ARG A 95 5.92 19.54 2.05
CA ARG A 95 7.03 19.56 3.01
C ARG A 95 8.39 19.85 2.40
N GLY A 96 8.48 19.97 1.07
CA GLY A 96 9.72 20.28 0.36
C GLY A 96 10.72 19.12 0.28
N ASP A 97 10.32 17.89 0.62
CA ASP A 97 11.14 16.69 0.44
C ASP A 97 10.62 15.87 -0.73
N VAL A 98 11.46 15.67 -1.74
CA VAL A 98 11.10 14.92 -2.95
C VAL A 98 11.22 13.41 -2.76
N VAL A 99 11.95 12.95 -1.72
CA VAL A 99 12.18 11.51 -1.50
C VAL A 99 10.87 10.76 -1.23
N PRO A 100 9.97 11.22 -0.34
CA PRO A 100 8.66 10.59 -0.16
C PRO A 100 7.84 10.46 -1.43
N VAL A 101 7.87 11.48 -2.29
CA VAL A 101 7.17 11.47 -3.58
C VAL A 101 7.76 10.39 -4.50
N ALA A 102 9.09 10.29 -4.57
CA ALA A 102 9.77 9.27 -5.36
C ALA A 102 9.44 7.85 -4.86
N VAL A 103 9.42 7.63 -3.54
CA VAL A 103 9.04 6.34 -2.94
C VAL A 103 7.60 5.96 -3.32
N LEU A 104 6.65 6.90 -3.24
CA LEU A 104 5.25 6.63 -3.59
C LEU A 104 5.03 6.43 -5.09
N ALA A 105 5.75 7.17 -5.93
CA ALA A 105 5.73 6.96 -7.37
C ALA A 105 6.27 5.56 -7.71
N ARG A 106 7.39 5.15 -7.08
CA ARG A 106 7.97 3.83 -7.28
C ARG A 106 7.06 2.71 -6.77
N LEU A 107 6.40 2.90 -5.64
CA LEU A 107 5.36 1.99 -5.15
C LEU A 107 4.27 1.79 -6.22
N MET A 108 3.69 2.88 -6.74
CA MET A 108 2.63 2.78 -7.74
C MET A 108 3.08 2.10 -9.03
N GLU A 109 4.30 2.41 -9.49
CA GLU A 109 4.89 1.77 -10.66
C GLU A 109 4.99 0.25 -10.48
N VAL A 110 5.57 -0.20 -9.35
CA VAL A 110 5.71 -1.63 -9.07
C VAL A 110 4.35 -2.30 -8.91
N CYS A 111 3.43 -1.72 -8.14
CA CYS A 111 2.07 -2.24 -8.00
C CYS A 111 1.38 -2.37 -9.37
N SER A 112 1.46 -1.36 -10.24
CA SER A 112 0.88 -1.40 -11.58
C SER A 112 1.44 -2.54 -12.44
N ALA A 113 2.77 -2.73 -12.40
CA ALA A 113 3.43 -3.85 -13.07
C ALA A 113 2.94 -5.20 -12.51
N LEU A 114 2.84 -5.35 -11.18
CA LEU A 114 2.32 -6.54 -10.53
C LEU A 114 0.86 -6.84 -10.93
N ARG A 115 0.02 -5.82 -11.11
CA ARG A 115 -1.36 -5.99 -11.57
C ARG A 115 -1.43 -6.50 -13.01
N THR A 116 -0.53 -6.04 -13.89
CA THR A 116 -0.42 -6.57 -15.26
C THR A 116 -0.04 -8.05 -15.27
N LEU A 117 0.77 -8.48 -14.31
CA LEU A 117 1.17 -9.89 -14.13
C LEU A 117 0.15 -10.72 -13.34
N ALA A 118 -0.99 -10.15 -12.94
CA ALA A 118 -1.96 -10.77 -12.05
C ALA A 118 -1.32 -11.37 -10.78
N ALA A 119 -0.29 -10.71 -10.25
CA ALA A 119 0.44 -11.17 -9.07
C ALA A 119 -0.46 -11.14 -7.81
N PRO A 120 -0.19 -11.99 -6.81
CA PRO A 120 -0.92 -11.96 -5.54
C PRO A 120 -0.90 -10.57 -4.90
N PHE A 121 -2.06 -10.09 -4.42
CA PHE A 121 -2.16 -8.79 -3.74
C PHE A 121 -1.35 -8.71 -2.44
N ALA A 122 -0.96 -9.85 -1.88
CA ALA A 122 -0.06 -9.90 -0.72
C ALA A 122 1.29 -9.18 -0.98
N LEU A 123 1.75 -9.12 -2.23
CA LEU A 123 2.94 -8.33 -2.58
C LEU A 123 2.67 -6.83 -2.46
N ASP A 124 1.51 -6.36 -2.93
CA ASP A 124 1.13 -4.96 -2.83
C ASP A 124 0.98 -4.57 -1.35
N ASP A 125 0.33 -5.42 -0.54
CA ASP A 125 0.18 -5.19 0.91
C ASP A 125 1.56 -5.10 1.61
N ALA A 126 2.51 -5.96 1.24
CA ALA A 126 3.88 -5.90 1.76
C ALA A 126 4.62 -4.62 1.31
N LEU A 127 4.44 -4.19 0.06
CA LEU A 127 5.02 -2.96 -0.47
C LEU A 127 4.44 -1.73 0.23
N TRP A 128 3.14 -1.70 0.49
CA TRP A 128 2.47 -0.65 1.27
C TRP A 128 3.00 -0.58 2.70
N ALA A 129 3.15 -1.73 3.37
CA ALA A 129 3.73 -1.79 4.71
C ALA A 129 5.17 -1.27 4.73
N TYR A 130 6.01 -1.71 3.79
CA TYR A 130 7.38 -1.22 3.62
C TYR A 130 7.41 0.29 3.32
N THR A 131 6.49 0.80 2.50
CA THR A 131 6.37 2.23 2.17
C THR A 131 6.14 3.06 3.42
N ALA A 132 5.15 2.70 4.23
CA ALA A 132 4.84 3.43 5.47
C ALA A 132 6.06 3.52 6.39
N ALA A 133 6.79 2.41 6.54
CA ALA A 133 8.02 2.37 7.33
C ALA A 133 9.16 3.17 6.71
N ALA A 134 9.38 3.07 5.41
CA ALA A 134 10.43 3.82 4.70
C ALA A 134 10.22 5.34 4.82
N LEU A 135 8.96 5.80 4.74
CA LEU A 135 8.64 7.21 4.94
C LEU A 135 8.87 7.65 6.39
N ALA A 136 8.49 6.82 7.38
CA ALA A 136 8.75 7.11 8.78
C ALA A 136 10.26 7.22 9.06
N ALA A 137 11.05 6.25 8.61
CA ALA A 137 12.51 6.28 8.71
C ALA A 137 13.10 7.52 8.03
N ARG A 138 12.63 7.89 6.82
CA ARG A 138 13.07 9.09 6.10
C ARG A 138 12.85 10.36 6.91
N ARG A 139 11.69 10.51 7.58
CA ARG A 139 11.38 11.69 8.41
C ARG A 139 12.20 11.75 9.69
N ARG A 140 12.68 10.61 10.18
CA ARG A 140 13.64 10.53 11.29
C ARG A 140 15.09 10.81 10.85
N GLY A 141 15.31 11.06 9.56
CA GLY A 141 16.63 11.41 9.02
C GLY A 141 17.45 10.19 8.59
N ALA A 142 16.84 9.00 8.50
CA ALA A 142 17.52 7.83 7.96
C ALA A 142 18.03 8.13 6.54
N GLY A 143 19.31 7.86 6.33
CA GLY A 143 19.95 7.84 5.01
C GLY A 143 19.94 6.43 4.44
N GLY A 144 19.97 6.31 3.11
CA GLY A 144 20.02 5.03 2.43
C GLY A 144 19.20 5.02 1.15
N ASP A 145 19.34 3.94 0.38
CA ASP A 145 18.54 3.71 -0.81
C ASP A 145 17.21 3.05 -0.43
N LEU A 146 16.17 3.88 -0.25
CA LEU A 146 14.81 3.42 0.03
C LEU A 146 14.14 2.78 -1.19
N LEU A 147 14.71 2.93 -2.39
CA LEU A 147 14.13 2.43 -3.64
C LEU A 147 14.60 1.01 -3.99
N ALA A 148 15.77 0.60 -3.49
CA ALA A 148 16.38 -0.70 -3.74
C ALA A 148 15.42 -1.90 -3.53
N ALA A 149 14.55 -1.83 -2.51
CA ALA A 149 13.58 -2.89 -2.22
C ALA A 149 12.55 -3.05 -3.35
N TYR A 150 12.05 -1.92 -3.89
CA TYR A 150 11.13 -1.90 -5.03
C TYR A 150 11.83 -2.38 -6.31
N ASP A 151 13.07 -1.95 -6.51
CA ASP A 151 13.88 -2.34 -7.67
C ASP A 151 14.12 -3.86 -7.70
N GLY A 152 14.33 -4.48 -6.54
CA GLY A 152 14.42 -5.93 -6.41
C GLY A 152 13.14 -6.65 -6.86
N VAL A 153 11.96 -6.14 -6.47
CA VAL A 153 10.67 -6.70 -6.87
C VAL A 153 10.44 -6.47 -8.37
N ALA A 154 10.67 -5.26 -8.87
CA ALA A 154 10.51 -4.90 -10.28
C ALA A 154 11.42 -5.74 -11.20
N ALA A 155 12.70 -5.89 -10.83
CA ALA A 155 13.65 -6.70 -11.58
C ALA A 155 13.25 -8.19 -11.58
N ARG A 156 12.63 -8.68 -10.51
CA ARG A 156 12.11 -10.04 -10.47
C ARG A 156 10.87 -10.20 -11.35
N ALA A 157 9.92 -9.27 -11.27
CA ALA A 157 8.74 -9.24 -12.13
C ALA A 157 9.11 -9.23 -13.62
N ALA A 158 10.15 -8.47 -14.01
CA ALA A 158 10.63 -8.43 -15.39
C ALA A 158 11.30 -9.73 -15.86
N ARG A 159 12.05 -10.42 -14.98
CA ARG A 159 12.73 -11.68 -15.33
C ARG A 159 11.79 -12.88 -15.35
N GLU A 160 10.77 -12.89 -14.49
CA GLU A 160 9.90 -14.03 -14.24
C GLU A 160 8.40 -13.65 -14.32
N PRO A 161 7.92 -13.07 -15.44
CA PRO A 161 6.57 -12.48 -15.52
C PRO A 161 5.44 -13.50 -15.35
N GLY A 162 5.65 -14.75 -15.77
CA GLY A 162 4.65 -15.82 -15.65
C GLY A 162 4.66 -16.59 -14.32
N ALA A 163 5.55 -16.24 -13.39
CA ALA A 163 5.77 -16.99 -12.15
C ALA A 163 5.53 -16.16 -10.89
N ALA A 164 4.77 -15.04 -11.00
CA ALA A 164 4.54 -14.11 -9.90
C ALA A 164 4.07 -14.80 -8.61
N THR A 165 3.13 -15.73 -8.71
CA THR A 165 2.65 -16.53 -7.57
C THR A 165 3.74 -17.38 -6.94
N ALA A 166 4.67 -17.92 -7.73
CA ALA A 166 5.71 -18.83 -7.23
C ALA A 166 6.78 -18.10 -6.42
N TRP A 167 7.11 -16.85 -6.76
CA TRP A 167 8.12 -16.07 -6.06
C TRP A 167 7.55 -15.05 -5.05
N ALA A 168 6.23 -14.90 -4.96
CA ALA A 168 5.60 -13.88 -4.11
C ALA A 168 6.07 -13.97 -2.64
N ALA A 169 6.07 -15.16 -2.05
CA ALA A 169 6.52 -15.35 -0.67
C ALA A 169 7.99 -14.94 -0.45
N ASP A 170 8.87 -15.28 -1.41
CA ASP A 170 10.29 -14.92 -1.37
C ASP A 170 10.50 -13.40 -1.50
N ALA A 171 9.72 -12.74 -2.35
CA ALA A 171 9.76 -11.29 -2.50
C ALA A 171 9.26 -10.58 -1.23
N VAL A 172 8.18 -11.06 -0.58
CA VAL A 172 7.76 -10.54 0.73
C VAL A 172 8.87 -10.72 1.78
N ALA A 173 9.53 -11.89 1.81
CA ALA A 173 10.67 -12.10 2.69
C ALA A 173 11.85 -11.16 2.38
N GLY A 174 12.05 -10.81 1.10
CA GLY A 174 13.00 -9.78 0.67
C GLY A 174 12.67 -8.40 1.23
N LEU A 175 11.40 -7.99 1.12
CA LEU A 175 10.89 -6.74 1.71
C LEU A 175 11.08 -6.71 3.23
N ALA A 176 10.84 -7.83 3.92
CA ALA A 176 11.07 -7.92 5.36
C ALA A 176 12.54 -7.77 5.76
N ARG A 177 13.47 -8.34 4.97
CA ARG A 177 14.91 -8.11 5.19
C ARG A 177 15.31 -6.66 4.95
N ALA A 178 14.76 -6.02 3.91
CA ALA A 178 14.99 -4.60 3.66
C ALA A 178 14.43 -3.74 4.80
N ALA A 179 13.21 -4.04 5.27
CA ALA A 179 12.56 -3.36 6.38
C ALA A 179 13.37 -3.42 7.68
N ALA A 180 14.05 -4.54 7.95
CA ALA A 180 14.90 -4.70 9.13
C ALA A 180 16.12 -3.76 9.15
N SER A 181 16.46 -3.13 8.01
CA SER A 181 17.52 -2.11 7.95
C SER A 181 17.02 -0.69 8.19
N LEU A 182 15.71 -0.49 8.27
CA LEU A 182 15.11 0.82 8.54
C LEU A 182 15.26 1.18 10.01
N ASP A 183 15.69 2.42 10.28
CA ASP A 183 15.70 2.99 11.62
C ASP A 183 14.27 3.42 12.00
N LEU A 184 13.58 2.57 12.77
CA LEU A 184 12.19 2.74 13.24
C LEU A 184 12.16 2.82 14.77
N ASP A 185 11.20 3.55 15.34
CA ASP A 185 11.01 3.60 16.80
C ASP A 185 10.44 2.27 17.32
N ASP A 186 9.50 1.70 16.58
CA ASP A 186 8.89 0.40 16.85
C ASP A 186 8.69 -0.36 15.53
N SER A 187 9.33 -1.52 15.43
CA SER A 187 9.26 -2.37 14.23
C SER A 187 8.21 -3.48 14.34
N GLU A 188 7.61 -3.70 15.52
CA GLU A 188 6.64 -4.77 15.74
C GLU A 188 5.38 -4.62 14.85
N PRO A 189 4.77 -3.43 14.72
CA PRO A 189 3.60 -3.25 13.84
C PRO A 189 3.92 -3.60 12.38
N LEU A 190 5.11 -3.22 11.90
CA LEU A 190 5.57 -3.53 10.55
C LEU A 190 5.81 -5.03 10.36
N ALA A 191 6.48 -5.67 11.31
CA ALA A 191 6.72 -7.11 11.28
C ALA A 191 5.41 -7.90 11.22
N ALA A 192 4.38 -7.46 11.94
CA ALA A 192 3.06 -8.07 11.91
C ALA A 192 2.38 -7.97 10.53
N GLU A 193 2.45 -6.82 9.86
CA GLU A 193 1.90 -6.65 8.51
C GLU A 193 2.66 -7.49 7.47
N LEU A 194 3.99 -7.47 7.51
CA LEU A 194 4.82 -8.27 6.60
C LEU A 194 4.61 -9.77 6.83
N GLY A 195 4.38 -10.19 8.09
CA GLY A 195 4.03 -11.57 8.43
C GLY A 195 2.68 -12.00 7.83
N ARG A 196 1.66 -11.12 7.89
CA ARG A 196 0.35 -11.36 7.25
C ARG A 196 0.49 -11.48 5.73
N ALA A 197 1.22 -10.56 5.11
CA ALA A 197 1.50 -10.60 3.68
C ALA A 197 2.25 -11.89 3.30
N ALA A 198 3.25 -12.29 4.08
CA ALA A 198 4.01 -13.51 3.82
C ALA A 198 3.14 -14.77 3.92
N ALA A 199 2.18 -14.80 4.85
CA ALA A 199 1.22 -15.90 4.95
C ALA A 199 0.28 -15.93 3.75
N ALA A 200 -0.25 -14.78 3.33
CA ALA A 200 -1.15 -14.64 2.19
C ALA A 200 -0.47 -14.88 0.83
N ALA A 201 0.85 -14.69 0.73
CA ALA A 201 1.64 -14.91 -0.48
C ALA A 201 1.99 -16.38 -0.73
N ARG A 202 1.76 -17.28 0.24
CA ARG A 202 2.05 -18.70 0.04
C ARG A 202 1.03 -19.31 -0.92
N PRO A 203 1.46 -20.15 -1.88
CA PRO A 203 0.54 -20.91 -2.69
C PRO A 203 -0.35 -21.77 -1.77
N SER A 204 -1.66 -21.75 -1.99
CA SER A 204 -2.56 -22.68 -1.31
C SER A 204 -2.12 -24.10 -1.64
N SER A 205 -1.88 -24.93 -0.62
CA SER A 205 -1.41 -26.31 -0.77
C SER A 205 -2.49 -27.26 -1.27
N ALA A 206 -3.39 -26.81 -2.15
CA ALA A 206 -4.41 -27.66 -2.78
C ALA A 206 -3.77 -28.59 -3.83
N ALA A 207 -2.94 -29.50 -3.32
CA ALA A 207 -2.52 -30.75 -3.90
C ALA A 207 -2.78 -31.82 -2.83
N ASP A 208 -4.02 -31.91 -2.35
CA ASP A 208 -4.49 -33.02 -1.53
C ASP A 208 -6.00 -33.24 -1.72
N GLU A 209 -6.41 -33.47 -2.97
CA GLU A 209 -7.59 -34.31 -3.25
C GLU A 209 -7.24 -35.24 -4.41
N GLY A 210 -6.62 -36.36 -4.02
CA GLY A 210 -6.51 -37.53 -4.87
C GLY A 210 -7.89 -38.02 -5.28
N GLY A 211 -8.12 -38.01 -6.60
CA GLY A 211 -8.94 -38.92 -7.37
C GLY A 211 -10.20 -39.50 -6.72
N ARG A 212 -11.36 -39.08 -7.24
CA ARG A 212 -12.39 -40.05 -7.63
C ARG A 212 -12.83 -39.78 -9.07
N PRO A 213 -12.71 -40.76 -9.99
CA PRO A 213 -13.36 -40.67 -11.28
C PRO A 213 -14.87 -40.81 -11.06
N TRP A 214 -15.63 -39.94 -11.73
CA TRP A 214 -17.08 -40.08 -11.82
C TRP A 214 -17.39 -41.35 -12.64
N THR A 215 -17.95 -42.36 -11.98
CA THR A 215 -18.73 -43.44 -12.61
C THR A 215 -20.20 -43.18 -12.40
#